data_AF-A0A842QJ15-F1
#
_entry.id   AF-A0A842QJ15-F1
#
_cell.length_a   1.000
_cell.length_b   1.000
_cell.length_c   1.000
_cell.angle_alpha   90.00
_cell.angle_beta   90.00
_cell.angle_gamma   90.00
#
_symmetry.space_group_name_H-M   'P 1'
#
loop_
_entity.id
_entity.type
_entity.pdbx_description
1 polymer ?
#
loop_
_entity_poly.entity_id
_entity_poly.type
_entity_poly.pdbx_seq_one_letter_code
_entity_poly.pdbx_strand_id
1 'polypeptide(L)'
;MNYKKRNLSCSLIISIFVASCIILPFSVPVVSNVIVRMNDDNATNQAIATLVDNAPNSIVVDYRSPMYSILISRVIRAAIWVSHGSEQGILADNALMLWGEFAKDIAITPSKDIVLACNSKQLESYVSPQEALLFDGSVESNLGALLVSLILGGVHSLNAIASKLISLATGQTPLMFLELTTLEFAWDTINFMIGLMLAGAGLYITQGVVNAIYGMGTLLFIDTALLARAVMGGY
;
A
#
# COMPACT_ATOMS: atom_id res chain seq x y z
N MET A 1 -12.72 49.37 -28.25
CA MET A 1 -12.52 47.90 -28.10
C MET A 1 -11.03 47.60 -28.02
N ASN A 2 -10.47 47.16 -26.87
CA ASN A 2 -9.27 46.28 -26.80
C ASN A 2 -8.73 45.97 -25.39
N TYR A 3 -9.49 46.19 -24.30
CA TYR A 3 -9.04 45.78 -22.96
C TYR A 3 -9.12 44.26 -22.73
N LYS A 4 -10.02 43.55 -23.42
CA LYS A 4 -10.24 42.11 -23.23
C LYS A 4 -9.10 41.23 -23.79
N LYS A 5 -8.28 41.76 -24.71
CA LYS A 5 -7.19 41.00 -25.37
C LYS A 5 -5.87 41.02 -24.57
N ARG A 6 -5.67 41.95 -23.63
CA ARG A 6 -4.45 42.03 -22.79
C ARG A 6 -4.46 41.09 -21.58
N ASN A 7 -5.62 40.83 -20.99
CA ASN A 7 -5.73 39.99 -19.78
C ASN A 7 -5.54 38.48 -20.07
N LEU A 8 -5.85 38.03 -21.29
CA LEU A 8 -5.69 36.63 -21.68
C LEU A 8 -4.20 36.23 -21.76
N SER A 9 -3.35 37.13 -22.25
CA SER A 9 -1.91 36.87 -22.42
C SER A 9 -1.18 36.73 -21.09
N CYS A 10 -1.46 37.58 -20.09
CA CYS A 10 -0.83 37.47 -18.78
C CYS A 10 -1.28 36.23 -18.01
N SER A 11 -2.58 35.90 -18.05
CA SER A 11 -3.08 34.69 -17.38
C SER A 11 -2.49 33.42 -17.98
N LEU A 12 -2.32 33.34 -19.31
CA LEU A 12 -1.71 32.19 -19.97
C LEU A 12 -0.22 32.04 -19.59
N ILE A 13 0.53 33.15 -19.58
CA ILE A 13 1.96 33.14 -19.21
C ILE A 13 2.13 32.71 -17.75
N ILE A 14 1.28 33.19 -16.84
CA ILE A 14 1.29 32.77 -15.44
C ILE A 14 0.96 31.28 -15.34
N SER A 15 -0.05 30.78 -16.04
CA SER A 15 -0.38 29.35 -16.03
C SER A 15 0.75 28.48 -16.56
N ILE A 16 1.43 28.89 -17.64
CA ILE A 16 2.58 28.17 -18.20
C ILE A 16 3.75 28.17 -17.21
N PHE A 17 4.03 29.32 -16.58
CA PHE A 17 5.11 29.45 -15.60
C PHE A 17 4.85 28.63 -14.34
N VAL A 18 3.63 28.67 -13.81
CA VAL A 18 3.24 27.85 -12.65
C VAL A 18 3.29 26.37 -13.02
N ALA A 19 2.81 26.00 -14.21
CA ALA A 19 2.88 24.62 -14.67
C ALA A 19 4.33 24.14 -14.81
N SER A 20 5.25 24.93 -15.38
CA SER A 20 6.65 24.55 -15.52
C SER A 20 7.39 24.44 -14.17
N CYS A 21 7.09 25.33 -13.21
CA CYS A 21 7.60 25.22 -11.85
C CYS A 21 7.14 23.95 -11.12
N ILE A 22 5.94 23.45 -11.45
CA ILE A 22 5.40 22.22 -10.87
C ILE A 22 5.95 20.99 -11.61
N ILE A 23 5.99 20.99 -12.95
CA ILE A 23 6.38 19.82 -13.76
C ILE A 23 7.85 19.43 -13.53
N LEU A 24 8.76 20.41 -13.41
CA LEU A 24 10.19 20.15 -13.27
C LEU A 24 10.54 19.23 -12.08
N PRO A 25 10.12 19.50 -10.83
CA PRO A 25 10.40 18.61 -9.70
C PRO A 25 9.72 17.23 -9.81
N PHE A 26 8.74 17.04 -10.70
CA PHE A 26 8.17 15.73 -11.04
C PHE A 26 8.87 15.01 -12.20
N SER A 27 9.82 15.67 -12.87
CA SER A 27 10.54 15.13 -14.03
C SER A 27 11.99 14.72 -13.73
N VAL A 28 12.53 15.10 -12.56
CA VAL A 28 13.91 14.78 -12.17
C VAL A 28 14.01 13.31 -11.77
N PRO A 29 14.97 12.52 -12.27
CA PRO A 29 15.13 11.14 -11.83
C PRO A 29 15.56 11.05 -10.37
N VAL A 30 15.10 10.01 -9.67
CA VAL A 30 15.52 9.69 -8.30
C VAL A 30 16.71 8.73 -8.39
N VAL A 31 17.90 9.24 -8.06
CA VAL A 31 19.16 8.48 -8.12
C VAL A 31 19.50 7.74 -6.82
N SER A 32 18.69 7.94 -5.78
CA SER A 32 18.74 7.21 -4.52
C SER A 32 18.02 5.86 -4.65
N ASN A 33 18.36 4.90 -3.79
CA ASN A 33 17.50 3.73 -3.61
C ASN A 33 16.20 4.17 -2.96
N VAL A 34 15.07 3.58 -3.34
CA VAL A 34 13.78 3.82 -2.69
C VAL A 34 13.37 2.55 -1.98
N ILE A 35 13.34 2.57 -0.65
CA ILE A 35 12.86 1.47 0.17
C ILE A 35 11.38 1.71 0.42
N VAL A 36 10.53 0.81 -0.09
CA VAL A 36 9.09 0.86 0.07
C VAL A 36 8.69 -0.05 1.23
N ARG A 37 8.23 0.56 2.32
CA ARG A 37 7.60 -0.14 3.44
C ARG A 37 6.18 -0.50 3.06
N MET A 38 5.89 -1.79 2.93
CA MET A 38 4.53 -2.25 2.58
C MET A 38 3.70 -2.66 3.81
N ASN A 39 4.36 -2.89 4.96
CA ASN A 39 3.71 -3.20 6.22
C ASN A 39 4.43 -2.54 7.40
N ASP A 40 3.72 -2.27 8.49
CA ASP A 40 4.28 -1.64 9.71
C ASP A 40 4.32 -2.63 10.88
N ASP A 41 5.16 -3.65 10.75
CA ASP A 41 5.43 -4.65 11.79
C ASP A 41 6.92 -4.64 12.21
N ASN A 42 7.25 -5.43 13.21
CA ASN A 42 8.61 -5.50 13.75
C ASN A 42 9.64 -6.06 12.76
N ALA A 43 9.31 -7.10 12.00
CA ALA A 43 10.24 -7.73 11.06
C ALA A 43 10.53 -6.82 9.86
N THR A 44 9.50 -6.21 9.28
CA THR A 44 9.60 -5.24 8.19
C THR A 44 10.40 -4.01 8.64
N ASN A 45 10.11 -3.46 9.82
CA ASN A 45 10.85 -2.31 10.35
C ASN A 45 12.32 -2.63 10.63
N GLN A 46 12.62 -3.84 11.10
CA GLN A 46 14.00 -4.23 11.33
C GLN A 46 14.78 -4.45 10.03
N ALA A 47 14.16 -5.05 9.01
CA ALA A 47 14.74 -5.14 7.67
C ALA A 47 15.05 -3.75 7.09
N ILE A 48 14.11 -2.81 7.21
CA ILE A 48 14.29 -1.43 6.74
C ILE A 48 15.41 -0.73 7.50
N ALA A 49 15.45 -0.82 8.83
CA ALA A 49 16.53 -0.24 9.63
C ALA A 49 17.90 -0.78 9.20
N THR A 50 18.00 -2.10 9.02
CA THR A 50 19.21 -2.76 8.53
C THR A 50 19.60 -2.28 7.13
N LEU A 51 18.65 -2.11 6.22
CA LEU A 51 18.89 -1.56 4.89
C LEU A 51 19.41 -0.12 4.97
N VAL A 52 18.78 0.74 5.79
CA VAL A 52 19.19 2.14 5.95
C VAL A 52 20.62 2.25 6.49
N ASP A 53 20.97 1.40 7.47
CA ASP A 53 22.29 1.39 8.08
C ASP A 53 23.41 0.92 7.13
N ASN A 54 23.07 0.10 6.13
CA ASN A 54 24.05 -0.58 5.27
C ASN A 54 23.98 -0.19 3.77
N ALA A 55 22.92 0.48 3.32
CA ALA A 55 22.73 0.94 1.95
C ALA A 55 22.71 2.48 1.89
N PRO A 56 23.85 3.14 1.61
CA PRO A 56 23.92 4.59 1.57
C PRO A 56 23.05 5.17 0.46
N ASN A 57 22.54 6.39 0.70
CA ASN A 57 21.63 7.11 -0.21
C ASN A 57 20.32 6.37 -0.47
N SER A 58 19.65 5.95 0.59
CA SER A 58 18.33 5.32 0.53
C SER A 58 17.26 6.28 1.08
N ILE A 59 16.09 6.28 0.45
CA ILE A 59 14.90 7.03 0.88
C ILE A 59 13.85 5.99 1.27
N VAL A 60 13.33 6.07 2.49
CA VAL A 60 12.24 5.20 2.94
C VAL A 60 10.90 5.90 2.65
N VAL A 61 9.97 5.18 2.06
CA VAL A 61 8.59 5.63 1.83
C VAL A 61 7.61 4.54 2.23
N ASP A 62 6.46 4.93 2.76
CA ASP A 62 5.36 4.00 3.01
C ASP A 62 4.59 3.76 1.70
N TYR A 63 4.18 2.52 1.47
CA TYR A 63 3.39 2.12 0.31
C TYR A 63 2.12 2.98 0.18
N ARG A 64 1.80 3.41 -1.05
CA ARG A 64 0.67 4.31 -1.39
C ARG A 64 0.65 5.67 -0.68
N SER A 65 1.69 6.03 0.06
CA SER A 65 1.84 7.40 0.55
C SER A 65 1.99 8.39 -0.62
N PRO A 66 1.68 9.68 -0.43
CA PRO A 66 1.92 10.69 -1.45
C PRO A 66 3.37 10.71 -1.94
N MET A 67 4.34 10.46 -1.05
CA MET A 67 5.75 10.40 -1.43
C MET A 67 6.05 9.19 -2.30
N TYR A 68 5.46 8.02 -2.00
CA TYR A 68 5.57 6.84 -2.84
C TYR A 68 5.14 7.12 -4.28
N SER A 69 3.94 7.70 -4.48
CA SER A 69 3.41 8.00 -5.81
C SER A 69 4.30 8.94 -6.62
N ILE A 70 5.04 9.82 -5.94
CA ILE A 70 5.93 10.79 -6.55
C ILE A 70 7.29 10.19 -6.91
N LEU A 71 7.79 9.21 -6.15
CA LEU A 71 9.15 8.69 -6.30
C LEU A 71 9.23 7.41 -7.12
N ILE A 72 8.27 6.50 -6.97
CA ILE A 72 8.40 5.11 -7.47
C ILE A 72 8.57 5.03 -8.98
N SER A 73 7.85 5.87 -9.74
CA SER A 73 7.92 5.94 -11.21
C SER A 73 9.18 6.64 -11.75
N ARG A 74 10.05 7.12 -10.86
CA ARG A 74 11.23 7.93 -11.18
C ARG A 74 12.52 7.35 -10.62
N VAL A 75 12.46 6.26 -9.88
CA VAL A 75 13.63 5.62 -9.30
C VAL A 75 14.46 4.95 -10.40
N ILE A 76 15.67 5.44 -10.63
CA ILE A 76 16.58 4.87 -11.63
C ILE A 76 17.53 3.85 -11.02
N ARG A 77 17.77 3.92 -9.70
CA ARG A 77 18.71 3.04 -9.02
C ARG A 77 18.08 1.68 -8.70
N ALA A 78 17.37 1.58 -7.58
CA ALA A 78 16.63 0.37 -7.20
C ALA A 78 15.42 0.76 -6.34
N ALA A 79 14.26 0.16 -6.64
CA ALA A 79 13.14 0.09 -5.70
C ALA A 79 13.27 -1.19 -4.89
N ILE A 80 13.17 -1.08 -3.56
CA ILE A 80 13.33 -2.19 -2.63
C ILE A 80 12.02 -2.32 -1.86
N TRP A 81 11.23 -3.32 -2.22
CA TRP A 81 9.93 -3.60 -1.61
C TRP A 81 10.14 -4.50 -0.40
N VAL A 82 9.77 -4.04 0.79
CA VAL A 82 9.96 -4.81 2.03
C VAL A 82 8.60 -5.14 2.62
N SER A 83 8.31 -6.43 2.74
CA SER A 83 7.08 -6.91 3.34
C SER A 83 7.13 -8.39 3.73
N HIS A 84 6.06 -8.85 4.35
CA HIS A 84 5.75 -10.26 4.47
C HIS A 84 5.27 -10.85 3.14
N GLY A 85 5.66 -12.09 2.86
CA GLY A 85 5.23 -12.83 1.67
C GLY A 85 4.77 -14.24 1.98
N SER A 86 3.98 -14.78 1.06
CA SER A 86 3.40 -16.12 1.08
C SER A 86 3.41 -16.72 -0.33
N GLU A 87 3.01 -17.98 -0.49
CA GLU A 87 2.85 -18.58 -1.82
C GLU A 87 1.79 -17.84 -2.67
N GLN A 88 0.82 -17.19 -2.05
CA GLN A 88 -0.32 -16.55 -2.72
C GLN A 88 -0.07 -15.09 -3.08
N GLY A 89 0.71 -14.38 -2.26
CA GLY A 89 0.88 -12.94 -2.39
C GLY A 89 1.79 -12.30 -1.36
N ILE A 90 1.84 -10.98 -1.41
CA ILE A 90 2.59 -10.08 -0.53
C ILE A 90 1.64 -9.31 0.38
N LEU A 91 2.04 -9.03 1.62
CA LEU A 91 1.26 -8.16 2.50
C LEU A 91 1.45 -6.70 2.07
N ALA A 92 0.36 -5.94 1.93
CA ALA A 92 0.39 -4.53 1.62
C ALA A 92 -0.75 -3.83 2.37
N ASP A 93 -0.46 -2.81 3.16
CA ASP A 93 -1.46 -2.09 3.98
C ASP A 93 -2.31 -3.02 4.89
N ASN A 94 -1.70 -4.06 5.48
CA ASN A 94 -2.40 -5.12 6.24
C ASN A 94 -3.43 -5.91 5.42
N ALA A 95 -3.22 -6.05 4.12
CA ALA A 95 -4.04 -6.91 3.27
C ALA A 95 -3.15 -7.75 2.34
N LEU A 96 -3.53 -9.00 2.13
CA LEU A 96 -2.84 -9.87 1.18
C LEU A 96 -3.14 -9.40 -0.26
N MET A 97 -2.11 -8.93 -0.95
CA MET A 97 -2.13 -8.59 -2.37
C MET A 97 -1.57 -9.75 -3.18
N LEU A 98 -2.34 -10.23 -4.17
CA LEU A 98 -1.89 -11.32 -5.04
C LEU A 98 -0.66 -10.90 -5.85
N TRP A 99 0.25 -11.84 -6.11
CA TRP A 99 1.47 -11.57 -6.88
C TRP A 99 1.20 -10.92 -8.24
N GLY A 100 0.17 -11.37 -8.96
CA GLY A 100 -0.20 -10.77 -10.25
C GLY A 100 -0.75 -9.35 -10.16
N GLU A 101 -1.30 -8.95 -9.01
CA GLU A 101 -1.70 -7.55 -8.77
C GLU A 101 -0.48 -6.70 -8.44
N PHE A 102 0.40 -7.21 -7.57
CA PHE A 102 1.65 -6.55 -7.18
C PHE A 102 2.60 -6.35 -8.37
N ALA A 103 2.60 -7.25 -9.37
CA ALA A 103 3.38 -7.09 -10.59
C ALA A 103 3.10 -5.77 -11.33
N LYS A 104 1.90 -5.17 -11.16
CA LYS A 104 1.57 -3.86 -11.74
C LYS A 104 2.37 -2.72 -11.08
N ASP A 105 2.72 -2.87 -9.80
CA ASP A 105 3.53 -1.90 -9.07
C ASP A 105 5.02 -2.00 -9.47
N ILE A 106 5.49 -3.19 -9.87
CA ILE A 106 6.82 -3.35 -10.48
C ILE A 106 6.82 -2.76 -11.89
N ALA A 107 5.76 -2.94 -12.68
CA ALA A 107 5.71 -2.47 -14.06
C ALA A 107 5.83 -0.92 -14.20
N ILE A 108 5.60 -0.17 -13.12
CA ILE A 108 5.73 1.29 -13.12
C ILE A 108 7.12 1.79 -12.72
N THR A 109 8.01 0.93 -12.20
CA THR A 109 9.37 1.33 -11.86
C THR A 109 10.26 1.27 -13.12
N PRO A 110 11.10 2.30 -13.36
CA PRO A 110 12.00 2.26 -14.50
C PRO A 110 13.33 1.51 -14.22
N SER A 111 13.56 1.09 -12.97
CA SER A 111 14.76 0.37 -12.53
C SER A 111 14.49 -1.10 -12.27
N LYS A 112 15.56 -1.88 -12.06
CA LYS A 112 15.42 -3.24 -11.52
C LYS A 112 14.97 -3.18 -10.06
N ASP A 113 13.90 -3.87 -9.74
CA ASP A 113 13.33 -3.94 -8.41
C ASP A 113 13.94 -5.07 -7.58
N ILE A 114 13.85 -4.94 -6.26
CA ILE A 114 14.25 -5.96 -5.30
C ILE A 114 13.04 -6.21 -4.39
N VAL A 115 12.50 -7.42 -4.41
CA VAL A 115 11.33 -7.77 -3.58
C VAL A 115 11.79 -8.57 -2.38
N LEU A 116 12.05 -7.89 -1.27
CA LEU A 116 12.47 -8.51 -0.02
C LEU A 116 11.23 -9.02 0.75
N ALA A 117 10.75 -10.18 0.35
CA ALA A 117 9.64 -10.91 0.97
C ALA A 117 9.80 -12.43 0.77
N CYS A 118 9.27 -13.22 1.70
CA CYS A 118 9.23 -14.68 1.57
C CYS A 118 8.45 -15.10 0.32
N ASN A 119 8.91 -16.15 -0.36
CA ASN A 119 8.27 -16.69 -1.57
C ASN A 119 8.06 -15.66 -2.71
N SER A 120 8.78 -14.54 -2.73
CA SER A 120 8.68 -13.52 -3.78
C SER A 120 9.03 -14.05 -5.18
N LYS A 121 9.71 -15.19 -5.28
CA LYS A 121 9.96 -15.89 -6.55
C LYS A 121 8.69 -16.30 -7.31
N GLN A 122 7.55 -16.43 -6.63
CA GLN A 122 6.26 -16.67 -7.32
C GLN A 122 5.93 -15.56 -8.34
N LEU A 123 6.52 -14.37 -8.17
CA LEU A 123 6.37 -13.24 -9.07
C LEU A 123 7.03 -13.45 -10.45
N GLU A 124 7.95 -14.41 -10.61
CA GLU A 124 8.59 -14.75 -11.91
C GLU A 124 7.57 -15.16 -13.00
N SER A 125 6.36 -15.56 -12.60
CA SER A 125 5.27 -15.85 -13.53
C SER A 125 4.64 -14.60 -14.16
N TYR A 126 4.92 -13.41 -13.61
CA TYR A 126 4.35 -12.13 -14.04
C TYR A 126 5.40 -11.11 -14.48
N VAL A 127 6.62 -11.18 -13.96
CA VAL A 127 7.71 -10.24 -14.26
C VAL A 127 8.95 -10.98 -14.74
N SER A 128 9.73 -10.33 -15.59
CA SER A 128 10.98 -10.89 -16.11
C SER A 128 12.09 -10.88 -15.04
N PRO A 129 13.02 -11.86 -15.04
CA PRO A 129 14.20 -11.85 -14.17
C PRO A 129 15.12 -10.62 -14.34
N GLN A 130 14.97 -9.86 -15.43
CA GLN A 130 15.67 -8.59 -15.61
C GLN A 130 15.00 -7.42 -14.87
N GLU A 131 13.69 -7.51 -14.61
CA GLU A 131 12.88 -6.47 -13.97
C GLU A 131 12.93 -6.55 -12.45
N ALA A 132 13.04 -7.75 -11.87
CA ALA A 132 13.06 -7.93 -10.42
C ALA A 132 14.13 -8.93 -9.94
N LEU A 133 14.63 -8.72 -8.74
CA LEU A 133 15.37 -9.69 -7.93
C LEU A 133 14.44 -10.23 -6.84
N LEU A 134 14.34 -11.55 -6.80
CA LEU A 134 13.33 -12.28 -6.02
C LEU A 134 13.99 -13.35 -5.16
N PHE A 135 13.31 -13.77 -4.09
CA PHE A 135 13.78 -14.74 -3.12
C PHE A 135 12.86 -15.97 -3.07
N ASP A 136 13.47 -17.14 -2.96
CA ASP A 136 12.78 -18.43 -2.85
C ASP A 136 12.72 -18.87 -1.38
N GLY A 137 11.53 -19.23 -0.89
CA GLY A 137 11.32 -19.68 0.48
C GLY A 137 11.36 -18.58 1.55
N SER A 138 11.70 -18.98 2.78
CA SER A 138 11.71 -18.10 3.95
C SER A 138 12.94 -17.19 4.00
N VAL A 139 12.71 -15.90 4.24
CA VAL A 139 13.72 -14.85 4.32
C VAL A 139 13.74 -14.27 5.73
N GLU A 140 14.87 -14.40 6.44
CA GLU A 140 15.07 -13.70 7.70
C GLU A 140 15.31 -12.21 7.42
N SER A 141 14.55 -11.35 8.10
CA SER A 141 14.49 -9.90 7.88
C SER A 141 15.86 -9.23 7.81
N ASN A 142 16.74 -9.46 8.79
CA ASN A 142 18.05 -8.84 8.84
C ASN A 142 19.01 -9.42 7.80
N LEU A 143 19.07 -10.75 7.67
CA LEU A 143 19.96 -11.41 6.74
C LEU A 143 19.60 -11.06 5.30
N GLY A 144 18.31 -11.07 4.97
CA GLY A 144 17.79 -10.63 3.68
C GLY A 144 18.13 -9.18 3.40
N ALA A 145 17.91 -8.28 4.35
CA ALA A 145 18.31 -6.88 4.25
C ALA A 145 19.82 -6.70 4.02
N LEU A 146 20.66 -7.41 4.77
CA LEU A 146 22.12 -7.35 4.61
C LEU A 146 22.60 -7.89 3.25
N LEU A 147 21.96 -8.95 2.73
CA LEU A 147 22.24 -9.47 1.40
C LEU A 147 21.86 -8.44 0.32
N VAL A 148 20.71 -7.79 0.46
CA VAL A 148 20.30 -6.69 -0.43
C VAL A 148 21.29 -5.53 -0.33
N SER A 149 21.71 -5.11 0.87
CA SER A 149 22.73 -4.07 1.04
C SER A 149 24.05 -4.43 0.37
N LEU A 150 24.47 -5.70 0.43
CA LEU A 150 25.66 -6.18 -0.27
C LEU A 150 25.51 -6.04 -1.80
N ILE A 151 24.36 -6.44 -2.36
CA ILE A 151 24.05 -6.31 -3.80
C ILE A 151 24.10 -4.84 -4.25
N LEU A 152 23.65 -3.92 -3.39
CA LEU A 152 23.65 -2.48 -3.66
C LEU A 152 25.03 -1.81 -3.53
N GLY A 153 26.07 -2.58 -3.19
CA GLY A 153 27.45 -2.12 -3.06
C GLY A 153 27.87 -1.73 -1.63
N GLY A 154 27.10 -2.12 -0.61
CA GLY A 154 27.45 -1.90 0.79
C GLY A 154 28.62 -2.77 1.24
N VAL A 155 29.86 -2.25 1.17
CA VAL A 155 31.10 -2.97 1.51
C VAL A 155 31.16 -3.41 2.98
N HIS A 156 30.47 -2.68 3.87
CA HIS A 156 30.38 -3.01 5.30
C HIS A 156 29.49 -4.23 5.60
N SER A 157 28.72 -4.71 4.61
CA SER A 157 27.72 -5.76 4.81
C SER A 157 28.33 -7.13 5.10
N LEU A 158 29.54 -7.46 4.63
CA LEU A 158 30.12 -8.81 4.84
C LEU A 158 30.41 -9.12 6.31
N ASN A 159 30.99 -8.18 7.04
CA ASN A 159 31.25 -8.34 8.47
C ASN A 159 29.94 -8.37 9.27
N ALA A 160 28.96 -7.56 8.87
CA ALA A 160 27.63 -7.55 9.48
C ALA A 160 26.89 -8.88 9.25
N ILE A 161 26.97 -9.46 8.04
CA ILE A 161 26.42 -10.79 7.72
C ILE A 161 27.08 -11.85 8.60
N ALA A 162 28.41 -11.88 8.65
CA ALA A 162 29.14 -12.86 9.47
C ALA A 162 28.76 -12.75 10.96
N SER A 163 28.72 -11.53 11.50
CA SER A 163 28.32 -11.27 12.89
C SER A 163 26.88 -11.71 13.15
N LYS A 164 25.95 -11.40 12.24
CA LYS A 164 24.55 -11.81 12.36
C LYS A 164 24.40 -13.33 12.36
N LEU A 165 25.08 -14.03 11.44
CA LEU A 165 25.05 -15.50 11.40
C LEU A 165 25.56 -16.13 12.70
N ILE A 166 26.65 -15.59 13.28
CA ILE A 166 27.15 -16.05 14.59
C ILE A 166 26.11 -15.80 15.68
N SER A 167 25.47 -14.62 15.70
CA SER A 167 24.44 -14.30 16.71
C SER A 167 23.22 -15.22 16.62
N LEU A 168 22.84 -15.63 15.41
CA LEU A 168 21.76 -16.58 15.17
C LEU A 168 22.16 -17.99 15.61
N ALA A 169 23.36 -18.45 15.23
CA ALA A 169 23.88 -19.77 15.60
C ALA A 169 24.06 -19.94 17.12
N THR A 170 24.34 -18.84 17.82
CA THR A 170 24.50 -18.81 19.29
C THR A 170 23.20 -18.54 20.03
N GLY A 171 22.08 -18.31 19.33
CA GLY A 171 20.78 -18.02 19.94
C GLY A 171 20.70 -16.65 20.64
N GLN A 172 21.64 -15.74 20.36
CA GLN A 172 21.66 -14.40 20.96
C GLN A 172 20.60 -13.48 20.37
N THR A 173 20.17 -13.73 19.12
CA THR A 173 19.07 -13.00 18.50
C THR A 173 17.98 -13.96 18.02
N PRO A 174 16.69 -13.64 18.22
CA PRO A 174 15.61 -14.46 17.69
C PRO A 174 15.55 -14.33 16.16
N LEU A 175 15.09 -15.42 15.51
CA LEU A 175 14.80 -15.41 14.09
C LEU A 175 13.50 -14.62 13.84
N MET A 176 13.55 -13.68 12.89
CA MET A 176 12.39 -12.91 12.46
C MET A 176 12.27 -13.03 10.95
N PHE A 177 11.32 -13.85 10.52
CA PHE A 177 11.06 -14.10 9.10
C PHE A 177 10.06 -13.09 8.55
N LEU A 178 10.24 -12.75 7.28
CA LEU A 178 9.27 -11.99 6.48
C LEU A 178 8.18 -12.92 5.92
N GLU A 179 7.85 -13.98 6.68
CA GLU A 179 6.80 -14.92 6.32
C GLU A 179 5.50 -14.42 6.91
N LEU A 180 4.43 -14.44 6.12
CA LEU A 180 3.10 -14.08 6.60
C LEU A 180 2.66 -15.15 7.60
N THR A 181 2.60 -14.80 8.88
CA THR A 181 2.25 -15.80 9.89
C THR A 181 0.77 -16.17 9.74
N THR A 182 0.43 -17.43 10.04
CA THR A 182 -0.97 -17.89 10.05
C THR A 182 -1.84 -17.05 11.00
N LEU A 183 -1.23 -16.44 12.02
CA LEU A 183 -1.89 -15.56 12.96
C LEU A 183 -2.28 -14.22 12.32
N GLU A 184 -1.39 -13.61 11.54
CA GLU A 184 -1.67 -12.38 10.78
C GLU A 184 -2.76 -12.62 9.75
N PHE A 185 -2.67 -13.73 9.00
CA PHE A 185 -3.71 -14.12 8.06
C PHE A 185 -5.07 -14.35 8.74
N ALA A 186 -5.07 -15.00 9.92
CA ALA A 186 -6.29 -15.23 10.70
C ALA A 186 -6.87 -13.91 11.22
N TRP A 187 -6.03 -12.99 11.68
CA TRP A 187 -6.47 -11.68 12.16
C TRP A 187 -7.13 -10.86 11.06
N ASP A 188 -6.54 -10.81 9.87
CA ASP A 188 -7.11 -10.12 8.71
C ASP A 188 -8.44 -10.76 8.27
N THR A 189 -8.50 -12.09 8.25
CA THR A 189 -9.74 -12.83 7.95
C THR A 189 -10.84 -12.51 8.97
N ILE A 190 -10.51 -12.43 10.26
CA ILE A 190 -11.47 -12.09 11.31
C ILE A 190 -11.97 -10.65 11.13
N ASN A 191 -11.08 -9.69 10.90
CA ASN A 191 -11.45 -8.28 10.71
C ASN A 191 -12.35 -8.09 9.48
N PHE A 192 -12.05 -8.80 8.38
CA PHE A 192 -12.90 -8.81 7.19
C PHE A 192 -14.30 -9.36 7.49
N MET A 193 -14.39 -10.47 8.22
CA MET A 193 -15.68 -11.07 8.62
C MET A 193 -16.48 -10.16 9.56
N ILE A 194 -15.84 -9.49 10.52
CA ILE A 194 -16.48 -8.50 11.39
C ILE A 194 -17.00 -7.33 10.55
N GLY A 195 -16.21 -6.83 9.59
CA GLY A 195 -16.63 -5.77 8.67
C GLY A 195 -17.88 -6.13 7.88
N LEU A 196 -17.94 -7.35 7.33
CA LEU A 196 -19.12 -7.86 6.62
C LEU A 196 -20.34 -7.95 7.54
N MET A 197 -20.18 -8.44 8.77
CA MET A 197 -21.27 -8.53 9.74
C MET A 197 -21.82 -7.14 10.10
N LEU A 198 -20.95 -6.16 10.33
CA LEU A 198 -21.35 -4.79 10.64
C LEU A 198 -22.05 -4.10 9.47
N ALA A 199 -21.56 -4.29 8.24
CA ALA A 199 -22.21 -3.78 7.03
C ALA A 199 -23.61 -4.40 6.85
N GLY A 200 -23.74 -5.71 7.05
CA GLY A 200 -25.03 -6.40 7.03
C GLY A 200 -26.00 -5.92 8.11
N ALA A 201 -25.52 -5.72 9.34
CA ALA A 201 -26.33 -5.16 10.42
C ALA A 201 -26.78 -3.73 10.12
N GLY A 202 -25.91 -2.88 9.55
CA GLY A 202 -26.26 -1.53 9.10
C GLY A 202 -27.34 -1.52 8.02
N LEU A 203 -27.28 -2.43 7.05
CA LEU A 203 -28.32 -2.64 6.04
C LEU A 203 -29.65 -3.10 6.67
N TYR A 204 -29.59 -4.00 7.64
CA TYR A 204 -30.78 -4.48 8.34
C TYR A 204 -31.46 -3.37 9.15
N ILE A 205 -30.68 -2.55 9.88
CA ILE A 205 -31.20 -1.43 10.66
C ILE A 205 -31.82 -0.37 9.73
N THR A 206 -31.14 0.00 8.64
CA THR A 206 -31.69 0.96 7.67
C THR A 206 -32.97 0.45 7.02
N GLN A 207 -33.04 -0.84 6.66
CA GLN A 207 -34.27 -1.45 6.16
C GLN A 207 -35.40 -1.42 7.20
N GLY A 208 -35.08 -1.69 8.47
CA GLY A 208 -36.02 -1.60 9.59
C GLY A 208 -36.59 -0.19 9.79
N VAL A 209 -35.72 0.83 9.73
CA VAL A 209 -36.13 2.25 9.83
C VAL A 209 -37.00 2.64 8.63
N VAL A 210 -36.61 2.25 7.41
CA VAL A 210 -37.39 2.52 6.19
C VAL A 210 -38.77 1.88 6.29
N ASN A 211 -38.86 0.62 6.69
CA ASN A 211 -40.13 -0.09 6.88
C ASN A 211 -40.99 0.56 7.98
N ALA A 212 -40.39 1.04 9.06
CA ALA A 212 -41.11 1.76 10.12
C ALA A 212 -41.67 3.10 9.63
N ILE A 213 -40.90 3.86 8.85
CA ILE A 213 -41.35 5.13 8.25
C ILE A 213 -42.50 4.89 7.27
N TYR A 214 -42.39 3.90 6.38
CA TYR A 214 -43.49 3.56 5.46
C TYR A 214 -44.73 3.06 6.21
N GLY A 215 -44.55 2.26 7.26
CA GLY A 215 -45.64 1.81 8.13
C GLY A 215 -46.38 2.98 8.80
N MET A 216 -45.64 3.94 9.38
CA MET A 216 -46.23 5.14 9.99
C MET A 216 -46.92 6.05 8.97
N GLY A 217 -46.33 6.22 7.78
CA GLY A 217 -46.95 7.00 6.69
C GLY A 217 -48.29 6.42 6.24
N THR A 218 -48.40 5.08 6.21
CA THR A 218 -49.64 4.39 5.83
C THR A 218 -50.73 4.56 6.88
N LEU A 219 -50.39 4.51 8.17
CA LEU A 219 -51.32 4.76 9.28
C LEU A 219 -51.84 6.20 9.27
N LEU A 220 -50.98 7.20 9.06
CA LEU A 220 -51.36 8.61 8.95
C LEU A 220 -52.29 8.87 7.75
N PHE A 221 -52.09 8.16 6.63
CA PHE A 221 -52.97 8.25 5.46
C PHE A 221 -54.35 7.62 5.69
N ILE A 222 -54.42 6.52 6.46
CA ILE A 222 -55.70 5.88 6.81
C ILE A 222 -56.50 6.78 7.75
N ASP A 223 -55.88 7.38 8.75
CA ASP A 223 -56.55 8.30 9.69
C ASP A 223 -57.06 9.56 8.99
N THR A 224 -56.27 10.15 8.09
CA THR A 224 -56.73 11.32 7.30
C THR A 224 -57.83 10.99 6.31
N ALA A 225 -57.81 9.80 5.69
CA ALA A 225 -58.89 9.35 4.82
C ALA A 225 -60.19 9.02 5.58
N LEU A 226 -60.09 8.44 6.78
CA LEU A 226 -61.23 8.22 7.68
C LEU A 226 -61.81 9.53 8.19
N LEU A 227 -60.96 10.49 8.59
CA LEU A 227 -61.38 11.82 9.02
C LEU A 227 -62.05 12.59 7.86
N ALA A 228 -61.50 12.53 6.65
CA ALA A 228 -62.10 13.15 5.47
C ALA A 228 -63.45 12.51 5.09
N ARG A 229 -63.61 11.19 5.24
CA ARG A 229 -64.91 10.51 5.09
C ARG A 229 -65.90 10.90 6.18
N ALA A 230 -65.48 11.08 7.42
CA ALA A 230 -66.34 11.54 8.50
C ALA A 230 -66.81 13.00 8.30
N VAL A 231 -65.96 13.84 7.69
CA VAL A 231 -66.30 15.25 7.40
C VAL A 231 -67.14 15.40 6.13
N MET A 232 -66.93 14.57 5.10
CA MET A 232 -67.67 14.67 3.83
C MET A 232 -68.89 13.74 3.75
N GLY A 233 -69.00 12.75 4.63
CA GLY A 233 -70.21 11.95 4.84
C GLY A 233 -71.18 12.69 5.75
N GLY A 234 -71.70 13.83 5.28
CA GLY A 234 -72.78 14.53 5.94
C GLY A 234 -74.04 13.66 6.03
N TYR A 235 -74.57 13.56 7.25
CA TYR A 235 -76.02 13.44 7.46
C TYR A 235 -76.70 14.75 7.09
#